data_AF-S0GID0-F1
#
_entry.id   AF-S0GID0-F1
#
_cell.length_a   1.000
_cell.length_b   1.000
_cell.length_c   1.000
_cell.angle_alpha   90.00
_cell.angle_beta   90.00
_cell.angle_gamma   90.00
#
_symmetry.space_group_name_H-M   'P 1'
#
loop_
_entity.id
_entity.type
_entity.pdbx_description
1 polymer ?
#
loop_
_entity_poly.entity_id
_entity_poly.type
_entity_poly.pdbx_seq_one_letter_code
_entity_poly.pdbx_strand_id
1 'polypeptide(L)'
;MKKMIKIESSSFTALVRSYKKSLNMLAVLQHICQENDVALSMLPDEVCELIGLDPAEIEKQRLNGRLRFAEEEDGTRHYSIADIINLKDSIDGKLINKQVEELSFEEER
;
A
#
# COMPACT_ATOMS: atom_id res chain seq x y z
N MET A 1 -1.45 -33.71 9.01
CA MET A 1 -2.85 -33.31 8.74
C MET A 1 -2.81 -32.02 7.93
N LYS A 2 -3.72 -31.80 6.97
CA LYS A 2 -3.77 -30.51 6.26
C LYS A 2 -4.44 -29.48 7.18
N LYS A 3 -3.74 -28.39 7.52
CA LYS A 3 -4.33 -27.25 8.24
C LYS A 3 -5.42 -26.63 7.35
N MET A 4 -6.60 -26.39 7.89
CA MET A 4 -7.75 -25.88 7.13
C MET A 4 -8.31 -24.64 7.84
N ILE A 5 -8.11 -23.47 7.25
CA ILE A 5 -8.63 -22.21 7.77
C ILE A 5 -10.12 -22.13 7.44
N LYS A 6 -10.97 -21.97 8.46
CA LYS A 6 -12.40 -21.77 8.27
C LYS A 6 -12.68 -20.29 8.04
N ILE A 7 -13.12 -19.94 6.83
CA ILE A 7 -13.46 -18.55 6.47
C ILE A 7 -14.95 -18.32 6.68
N GLU A 8 -15.31 -17.29 7.44
CA GLU A 8 -16.70 -16.82 7.51
C GLU A 8 -17.11 -16.13 6.21
N SER A 9 -18.02 -16.76 5.47
CA SER A 9 -18.35 -16.33 4.10
C SER A 9 -18.94 -14.92 4.02
N SER A 10 -19.76 -14.51 4.99
CA SER A 10 -20.36 -13.16 5.05
C SER A 10 -19.31 -12.09 5.31
N SER A 11 -18.47 -12.28 6.33
CA SER A 11 -17.37 -11.40 6.72
C SER A 11 -16.35 -11.25 5.58
N PHE A 12 -15.96 -12.35 4.95
CA PHE A 12 -15.05 -12.35 3.81
C PHE A 12 -15.65 -11.64 2.59
N THR A 13 -16.93 -11.87 2.29
CA THR A 13 -17.60 -11.17 1.18
C THR A 13 -17.67 -9.66 1.43
N ALA A 14 -17.96 -9.24 2.67
CA ALA A 14 -17.95 -7.83 3.05
C ALA A 14 -16.56 -7.20 2.88
N LEU A 15 -15.51 -7.92 3.31
CA LEU A 15 -14.12 -7.49 3.15
C LEU A 15 -13.75 -7.30 1.67
N VAL A 16 -14.03 -8.29 0.81
CA VAL A 16 -13.75 -8.20 -0.63
C VAL A 16 -14.51 -7.05 -1.29
N ARG A 17 -15.76 -6.79 -0.87
CA ARG A 17 -16.54 -5.65 -1.36
C ARG A 17 -15.94 -4.31 -0.93
N SER A 18 -15.49 -4.21 0.32
CA SER A 18 -14.82 -3.02 0.83
C SER A 18 -13.54 -2.73 0.05
N TYR A 19 -12.70 -3.75 -0.15
CA TYR A 19 -11.47 -3.64 -0.94
C TYR A 19 -11.73 -3.14 -2.37
N LYS A 20 -12.72 -3.72 -3.07
CA LYS A 20 -13.11 -3.26 -4.41
C LYS A 20 -13.60 -1.81 -4.42
N LYS A 21 -14.32 -1.36 -3.39
CA LYS A 21 -14.73 0.05 -3.28
C LYS A 21 -13.51 0.98 -3.17
N SER A 22 -12.52 0.63 -2.35
CA SER A 22 -11.28 1.42 -2.21
C SER A 22 -10.49 1.50 -3.52
N LEU A 23 -10.39 0.39 -4.26
CA LEU A 23 -9.76 0.39 -5.60
C LEU A 23 -10.50 1.30 -6.59
N ASN A 24 -11.83 1.25 -6.59
CA ASN A 24 -12.64 2.14 -7.44
C ASN A 24 -12.47 3.62 -7.05
N MET A 25 -12.34 3.92 -5.76
CA MET A 25 -12.07 5.29 -5.29
C MET A 25 -10.73 5.81 -5.82
N LEU A 26 -9.68 4.99 -5.79
CA LEU A 26 -8.38 5.36 -6.37
C LEU A 26 -8.51 5.64 -7.87
N ALA A 27 -9.21 4.79 -8.61
CA ALA A 27 -9.43 4.98 -10.05
C ALA A 27 -10.19 6.28 -10.35
N VAL A 28 -11.21 6.62 -9.55
CA VAL A 28 -11.95 7.88 -9.68
C VAL A 28 -11.04 9.08 -9.41
N LEU A 29 -10.22 9.04 -8.35
CA LEU A 29 -9.27 10.12 -8.04
C LEU A 29 -8.23 10.29 -9.15
N GLN A 30 -7.66 9.20 -9.66
CA GLN A 30 -6.73 9.23 -10.78
C GLN A 30 -7.36 9.86 -12.03
N HIS A 31 -8.61 9.50 -12.34
CA HIS A 31 -9.32 10.07 -13.48
C HIS A 31 -9.55 11.58 -13.29
N ILE A 32 -10.02 12.02 -12.11
CA ILE A 32 -10.22 13.45 -11.82
C ILE A 32 -8.90 14.22 -11.95
N CYS A 33 -7.82 13.72 -11.36
CA CYS A 33 -6.50 14.34 -11.44
C CYS A 33 -6.00 14.45 -12.88
N GLN A 34 -6.17 13.38 -13.68
CA GLN A 34 -5.79 13.38 -15.09
C GLN A 34 -6.57 14.40 -15.92
N GLU A 35 -7.89 14.51 -15.73
CA GLU A 35 -8.73 15.49 -16.45
C GLU A 35 -8.39 16.94 -16.08
N ASN A 36 -7.79 17.18 -14.91
CA ASN A 36 -7.42 18.52 -14.44
C ASN A 36 -5.92 18.83 -14.59
N ASP A 37 -5.14 17.95 -15.24
CA ASP A 37 -3.68 18.07 -15.37
C ASP A 37 -2.96 18.25 -14.01
N VAL A 38 -3.49 17.59 -12.98
CA VAL A 38 -2.91 17.57 -11.63
C VAL A 38 -2.27 16.23 -11.37
N ALA A 39 -1.01 16.22 -10.93
CA ALA A 39 -0.35 14.99 -10.52
C ALA A 39 -0.95 14.46 -9.20
N LEU A 40 -1.33 13.17 -9.18
CA LEU A 40 -1.71 12.48 -7.95
C LEU A 40 -0.45 11.94 -7.26
N SER A 41 0.17 12.78 -6.44
CA SER A 41 1.47 12.52 -5.81
C SER A 41 1.55 13.07 -4.38
N MET A 42 2.65 12.77 -3.68
CA MET A 42 2.85 13.10 -2.27
C MET A 42 4.31 13.49 -2.00
N LEU A 43 4.55 14.40 -1.05
CA LEU A 43 5.89 14.85 -0.66
C LEU A 43 6.65 13.77 0.14
N PRO A 44 8.00 13.81 0.20
CA PRO A 44 8.79 12.78 0.85
C PRO A 44 8.44 12.60 2.33
N ASP A 45 8.22 13.70 3.06
CA ASP A 45 7.90 13.67 4.50
C ASP A 45 6.51 13.05 4.75
N GLU A 46 5.53 13.40 3.91
CA GLU A 46 4.19 12.82 3.95
C GLU A 46 4.23 11.31 3.64
N VAL A 47 5.09 10.87 2.70
CA VAL A 47 5.30 9.45 2.41
C VAL A 47 5.93 8.73 3.61
N CYS A 48 6.91 9.33 4.27
CA CYS A 48 7.54 8.77 5.45
C CYS A 48 6.50 8.55 6.57
N GLU A 49 5.66 9.55 6.83
CA GLU A 49 4.59 9.47 7.82
C GLU A 49 3.57 8.38 7.47
N LEU A 50 3.10 8.35 6.22
CA LEU A 50 2.08 7.40 5.77
C LEU A 50 2.56 5.94 5.78
N ILE A 51 3.78 5.68 5.30
CA ILE A 51 4.32 4.33 5.22
C ILE A 51 4.86 3.88 6.59
N GLY A 52 5.31 4.83 7.42
CA GLY A 52 5.99 4.56 8.68
C GLY A 52 7.44 4.13 8.48
N LEU A 53 8.12 4.71 7.50
CA LEU A 53 9.54 4.46 7.21
C LEU A 53 10.32 5.77 7.38
N ASP A 54 11.58 5.64 7.80
CA ASP A 54 12.50 6.78 7.81
C ASP A 54 12.91 7.20 6.39
N PRO A 55 13.44 8.42 6.20
CA PRO A 55 13.84 8.91 4.89
C PRO A 55 14.88 8.03 4.19
N ALA A 56 15.77 7.36 4.92
CA ALA A 56 16.82 6.53 4.34
C ALA A 56 16.25 5.24 3.73
N GLU A 57 15.26 4.62 4.39
CA GLU A 57 14.57 3.46 3.86
C GLU A 57 13.67 3.84 2.67
N ILE A 58 13.01 5.00 2.69
CA ILE A 58 12.29 5.52 1.51
C ILE A 58 13.23 5.68 0.31
N GLU A 59 14.40 6.29 0.51
CA GLU A 59 15.39 6.46 -0.55
C GLU A 59 15.89 5.13 -1.10
N LYS A 60 16.06 4.12 -0.23
CA LYS A 60 16.39 2.76 -0.66
C LYS A 60 15.28 2.12 -1.49
N GLN A 61 14.00 2.30 -1.13
CA GLN A 61 12.87 1.81 -1.94
C GLN A 61 12.86 2.50 -3.33
N ARG A 62 13.16 3.79 -3.39
CA ARG A 62 13.33 4.55 -4.64
C ARG A 62 14.47 4.00 -5.49
N LEU A 63 15.66 3.80 -4.91
CA LEU A 63 16.83 3.23 -5.60
C LEU A 63 16.56 1.82 -6.13
N ASN A 64 15.70 1.06 -5.45
CA ASN A 64 15.25 -0.26 -5.88
C ASN A 64 14.11 -0.21 -6.93
N GLY A 65 13.74 0.98 -7.42
CA GLY A 65 12.73 1.18 -8.46
C GLY A 65 11.28 1.01 -7.99
N ARG A 66 11.03 0.98 -6.67
CA ARG A 66 9.68 0.79 -6.11
C ARG A 66 8.92 2.09 -5.92
N LEU A 67 9.61 3.23 -5.96
CA LEU A 67 9.03 4.56 -5.83
C LEU A 67 9.53 5.44 -6.97
N ARG A 68 8.64 5.79 -7.89
CA ARG A 68 8.88 6.83 -8.90
C ARG A 68 8.53 8.19 -8.35
N PHE A 69 9.26 9.20 -8.80
CA PHE A 69 9.01 10.59 -8.45
C PHE A 69 9.02 11.48 -9.70
N ALA A 70 8.32 12.62 -9.59
CA ALA A 70 8.51 13.78 -10.43
C ALA A 70 9.28 14.84 -9.62
N GLU A 71 10.05 15.69 -10.30
CA GLU A 71 10.76 16.80 -9.68
C GLU A 71 10.22 18.11 -10.26
N GLU A 72 9.85 19.03 -9.39
CA GLU A 72 9.43 20.39 -9.76
C GLU A 72 10.64 21.28 -10.07
N GLU A 73 10.41 22.46 -10.65
CA GLU A 73 11.48 23.39 -11.03
C GLU A 73 12.33 23.87 -9.84
N ASP A 74 11.75 23.89 -8.64
CA ASP A 74 12.42 24.26 -7.39
C ASP A 74 13.25 23.12 -6.77
N GLY A 75 13.23 21.93 -7.39
CA GLY A 75 13.90 20.72 -6.92
C GLY A 75 13.08 19.87 -5.96
N THR A 76 11.83 20.25 -5.67
CA THR A 76 10.93 19.47 -4.81
C THR A 76 10.52 18.18 -5.52
N ARG A 77 10.63 17.05 -4.81
CA ARG A 77 10.29 15.73 -5.36
C ARG A 77 8.93 15.27 -4.87
N HIS A 78 8.12 14.73 -5.78
CA HIS A 78 6.81 14.20 -5.48
C HIS A 78 6.71 12.74 -5.91
N TYR A 79 6.40 11.85 -4.97
CA TYR A 79 6.28 10.41 -5.22
C TYR A 79 4.89 10.02 -5.71
N SER A 80 4.82 9.05 -6.62
CA SER A 80 3.55 8.55 -7.17
C SER A 80 2.70 7.86 -6.11
N ILE A 81 1.42 8.26 -5.97
CA ILE A 81 0.48 7.60 -5.03
C ILE A 81 0.29 6.12 -5.35
N ALA A 82 0.31 5.72 -6.63
CA ALA A 82 0.18 4.30 -6.99
C ALA A 82 1.34 3.47 -6.43
N ASP A 83 2.57 3.98 -6.52
CA ASP A 83 3.76 3.32 -6.01
C ASP A 83 3.77 3.29 -4.48
N ILE A 84 3.32 4.36 -3.83
CA ILE A 84 3.16 4.45 -2.36
C ILE A 84 2.17 3.38 -1.86
N ILE A 85 1.01 3.25 -2.50
CA ILE A 85 -0.01 2.24 -2.12
C ILE A 85 0.56 0.83 -2.28
N ASN A 86 1.22 0.54 -3.39
CA ASN A 86 1.83 -0.78 -3.63
C ASN A 86 2.94 -1.09 -2.63
N LEU A 87 3.76 -0.10 -2.27
CA LEU A 87 4.81 -0.27 -1.27
C LEU A 87 4.20 -0.54 0.11
N LYS A 88 3.17 0.22 0.51
CA LYS A 88 2.48 0.03 1.79
C LYS A 88 1.80 -1.33 1.87
N ASP A 89 1.10 -1.75 0.82
CA ASP A 89 0.51 -3.09 0.72
C ASP A 89 1.57 -4.19 0.83
N SER A 90 2.72 -4.02 0.17
CA SER A 90 3.84 -4.97 0.27
C SER A 90 4.42 -5.06 1.69
N ILE A 91 4.44 -3.96 2.46
CA ILE A 91 4.94 -3.95 3.83
C ILE A 91 3.93 -4.59 4.78
N ASP A 92 2.67 -4.16 4.69
CA ASP A 92 1.60 -4.65 5.55
C ASP A 92 1.32 -6.14 5.27
N GLY A 93 1.36 -6.57 4.01
CA GLY A 93 1.21 -7.97 3.61
C GLY A 93 2.26 -8.88 4.23
N LYS A 94 3.52 -8.43 4.39
CA LYS A 94 4.55 -9.21 5.10
C LYS A 94 4.22 -9.37 6.58
N LEU A 95 3.74 -8.30 7.23
CA LEU A 95 3.36 -8.34 8.64
C LEU A 95 2.15 -9.27 8.85
N ILE A 96 1.13 -9.15 8.02
CA ILE A 96 -0.07 -9.99 8.07
C ILE A 96 0.31 -11.46 7.86
N ASN A 97 1.13 -11.78 6.85
CA ASN A 97 1.56 -13.15 6.60
C ASN A 97 2.30 -13.74 7.79
N LYS A 98 3.21 -12.97 8.42
CA LYS A 98 3.92 -13.40 9.62
C LYS A 98 2.95 -13.69 10.78
N GLN A 99 1.97 -12.81 11.01
CA GLN A 99 0.95 -13.01 12.06
C GLN A 99 0.10 -14.25 11.79
N VAL A 100 -0.31 -14.48 10.55
CA VAL A 100 -1.08 -15.67 10.15
C VAL A 100 -0.26 -16.95 10.36
N GLU A 101 1.03 -16.93 10.01
CA GLU A 101 1.94 -18.04 10.27
C GLU A 101 2.04 -18.35 11.76
N GLU A 102 2.30 -17.34 12.61
CA GLU A 102 2.40 -17.48 14.08
C GLU A 102 1.13 -18.09 14.70
N LEU A 103 -0.04 -17.55 14.36
CA LEU A 103 -1.33 -18.06 14.84
C LEU A 103 -1.60 -19.50 14.40
N SER A 104 -1.11 -19.88 13.21
CA SER A 104 -1.24 -21.25 12.70
C SER A 104 -0.40 -22.27 13.47
N PHE A 105 0.61 -21.85 14.24
CA PHE A 105 1.45 -22.73 15.06
C PHE A 105 0.94 -22.90 16.50
N GLU A 106 0.13 -21.96 17.00
CA GLU A 106 -0.37 -22.01 18.39
C GLU A 106 -1.57 -22.94 18.57
N GLU A 107 -2.39 -23.18 17.53
CA GLU A 107 -3.54 -24.12 17.59
C GLU A 107 -3.16 -25.61 17.68
N GLU A 108 -1.87 -25.96 17.63
CA GLU A 108 -1.37 -27.36 17.67
C GLU A 108 -0.95 -27.85 19.08
N ARG A 109 -1.24 -27.10 20.16
CA ARG A 109 -0.91 -27.48 21.55
C ARG A 109 -2.11 -27.87 22.41
#